data_AF-A0A8T4UXY4-F1
#
_entry.id   AF-A0A8T4UXY4-F1
#
_cell.length_a   1.000
_cell.length_b   1.000
_cell.length_c   1.000
_cell.angle_alpha   90.00
_cell.angle_beta   90.00
_cell.angle_gamma   90.00
#
_symmetry.space_group_name_H-M   'P 1'
#
loop_
_entity.id
_entity.type
_entity.pdbx_description
1 polymer ?
#
loop_
_entity_poly.entity_id
_entity_poly.type
_entity_poly.pdbx_seq_one_letter_code
_entity_poly.pdbx_strand_id
1 'polypeptide(L)'
;MNLHKKGQGLSLNAIIVALLALIVLVVLVVLFVTRTGQVDVGAQKAADPELNLLKLGFGDCHPSVSDQNSFTSEFAAADGDAAAEEAARSKFKSRISTCKAIDDKTACAVGTCSWK
;
A
#
# COMPACT_ATOMS: atom_id res chain seq x y z
N MET A 1 62.79 -18.09 -10.36
CA MET A 1 61.37 -18.22 -9.95
C MET A 1 60.57 -17.19 -10.75
N ASN A 2 60.00 -17.59 -11.89
CA ASN A 2 59.27 -16.69 -12.78
C ASN A 2 57.85 -16.48 -12.25
N LEU A 3 57.61 -15.34 -11.59
CA LEU A 3 56.29 -14.87 -11.20
C LEU A 3 55.54 -14.39 -12.45
N HIS A 4 54.84 -15.31 -13.10
CA HIS A 4 53.92 -15.02 -14.19
C HIS A 4 52.71 -14.25 -13.61
N LYS A 5 52.82 -12.92 -13.51
CA LYS A 5 51.69 -12.05 -13.18
C LYS A 5 50.75 -12.02 -14.38
N LYS A 6 49.73 -12.90 -14.38
CA LYS A 6 48.52 -12.78 -15.20
C LYS A 6 47.80 -11.49 -14.77
N GLY A 7 48.23 -10.37 -15.32
CA GLY A 7 47.42 -9.16 -15.34
C GLY A 7 46.22 -9.44 -16.23
N GLN A 8 45.11 -9.85 -15.61
CA GLN A 8 43.79 -9.79 -16.24
C GLN A 8 43.52 -8.32 -16.53
N GLY A 9 43.96 -7.85 -17.69
CA GLY A 9 43.57 -6.54 -18.20
C GLY A 9 42.08 -6.61 -18.47
N LEU A 10 41.27 -6.19 -17.48
CA LEU A 10 39.89 -5.82 -17.77
C LEU A 10 39.99 -4.73 -18.82
N SER A 11 39.63 -5.05 -20.07
CA SER A 11 39.69 -4.10 -21.19
C SER A 11 39.01 -2.81 -20.75
N LEU A 12 39.64 -1.66 -21.03
CA LEU A 12 39.12 -0.34 -20.63
C LEU A 12 37.65 -0.18 -21.05
N ASN A 13 37.28 -0.78 -22.19
CA ASN A 13 35.90 -0.82 -22.69
C ASN A 13 34.95 -1.58 -21.76
N ALA A 14 35.38 -2.68 -21.14
CA ALA A 14 34.57 -3.44 -20.19
C ALA A 14 34.27 -2.61 -18.92
N ILE A 15 35.24 -1.81 -18.46
CA ILE A 15 35.06 -0.89 -17.33
C ILE A 15 34.02 0.18 -17.70
N ILE A 16 34.15 0.79 -18.89
CA ILE A 16 33.22 1.82 -19.37
C ILE A 16 31.79 1.28 -19.49
N VAL A 17 31.62 0.09 -20.07
CA VAL A 17 30.31 -0.56 -20.23
C VAL A 17 29.70 -0.91 -18.88
N ALA A 18 30.49 -1.42 -17.93
CA ALA A 18 30.01 -1.72 -16.59
C ALA A 18 29.52 -0.45 -15.87
N LEU A 19 30.21 0.67 -16.05
CA LEU A 19 29.84 1.95 -15.43
C LEU A 19 28.54 2.52 -16.03
N LEU A 20 28.38 2.45 -17.36
CA LEU A 20 27.15 2.84 -18.04
C LEU A 20 25.96 1.97 -17.59
N ALA A 21 26.15 0.65 -17.49
CA ALA A 21 25.10 -0.25 -17.02
C ALA A 21 24.67 0.06 -15.58
N LEU A 22 25.63 0.40 -14.71
CA LEU A 22 25.36 0.76 -13.32
C LEU A 22 24.52 2.05 -13.23
N ILE A 23 24.83 3.06 -14.05
CA ILE A 23 24.04 4.31 -14.12
C ILE A 23 22.60 4.01 -14.55
N VAL A 24 22.43 3.22 -15.62
CA VAL A 24 21.09 2.84 -16.11
C VAL A 24 20.30 2.10 -15.03
N LEU A 25 20.95 1.17 -14.32
CA LEU A 25 20.32 0.41 -13.24
C LEU A 25 19.84 1.33 -12.11
N VAL A 26 20.65 2.30 -11.68
CA VAL A 26 20.25 3.27 -10.65
C VAL A 26 19.04 4.08 -11.11
N VAL A 27 19.03 4.55 -12.36
CA VAL A 27 17.88 5.30 -12.91
C VAL A 27 16.62 4.44 -12.91
N LEU A 28 16.71 3.18 -13.33
CA LEU A 28 15.58 2.25 -13.32
C LEU A 28 15.04 2.02 -11.90
N VAL A 29 15.92 1.86 -10.90
CA VAL A 29 15.50 1.69 -9.49
C VAL A 29 14.78 2.94 -8.99
N VAL A 30 15.31 4.14 -9.26
CA VAL A 30 14.67 5.39 -8.85
C VAL A 30 13.28 5.55 -9.47
N LEU A 31 13.14 5.26 -10.77
CA LEU A 31 11.85 5.31 -11.45
C LEU A 31 10.87 4.28 -10.89
N PHE A 32 11.34 3.07 -10.61
CA PHE A 32 10.51 2.00 -10.04
C PHE A 32 10.00 2.37 -8.65
N VAL A 33 10.88 2.85 -7.75
CA VAL A 33 10.51 3.31 -6.41
C VAL A 33 9.56 4.52 -6.45
N THR A 34 9.79 5.45 -7.38
CA THR A 34 8.91 6.63 -7.54
C THR A 34 7.53 6.21 -8.01
N ARG A 35 7.43 5.27 -8.95
CA ARG A 35 6.15 4.78 -9.47
C ARG A 35 5.40 3.95 -8.43
N THR A 36 6.06 3.03 -7.72
CA THR A 36 5.39 2.20 -6.71
C THR A 36 4.97 3.03 -5.49
N GLY A 37 5.83 3.95 -5.02
CA GLY A 37 5.50 4.81 -3.88
C GLY A 37 4.40 5.84 -4.17
N GLN A 38 4.27 6.33 -5.42
CA GLN A 38 3.20 7.26 -5.78
C GLN A 38 1.84 6.58 -5.97
N VAL A 39 1.81 5.32 -6.39
CA VAL A 39 0.56 4.56 -6.53
C VAL A 39 -0.07 4.33 -5.16
N ASP A 40 0.71 3.90 -4.17
CA ASP A 40 0.21 3.70 -2.80
C ASP A 40 -0.31 5.00 -2.17
N VAL A 41 0.46 6.10 -2.26
CA VAL A 41 0.10 7.38 -1.61
C VAL A 41 -1.04 8.10 -2.36
N GLY A 42 -1.07 8.03 -3.68
CA GLY A 42 -2.13 8.63 -4.50
C GLY A 42 -3.46 7.92 -4.33
N ALA A 43 -3.43 6.58 -4.29
CA ALA A 43 -4.63 5.78 -4.14
C ALA A 43 -5.17 5.80 -2.70
N GLN A 44 -4.29 5.88 -1.67
CA GLN A 44 -4.72 6.16 -0.30
C GLN A 44 -5.43 7.52 -0.19
N LYS A 45 -4.86 8.58 -0.79
CA LYS A 45 -5.48 9.92 -0.79
C LYS A 45 -6.85 9.96 -1.45
N ALA A 46 -7.10 9.12 -2.46
CA ALA A 46 -8.40 9.02 -3.13
C ALA A 46 -9.44 8.28 -2.28
N ALA A 47 -9.00 7.32 -1.47
CA ALA A 47 -9.87 6.53 -0.60
C ALA A 47 -10.14 7.17 0.77
N ASP A 48 -9.25 8.05 1.26
CA ASP A 48 -9.43 8.85 2.48
C ASP A 48 -10.74 9.66 2.58
N PRO A 49 -11.15 10.45 1.57
CA PRO A 49 -12.40 11.20 1.65
C PRO A 49 -13.61 10.28 1.79
N GLU A 50 -13.57 9.13 1.12
CA GLU A 50 -14.64 8.16 1.19
C GLU A 50 -14.69 7.47 2.55
N LEU A 51 -13.53 7.06 3.07
CA LEU A 51 -13.43 6.52 4.42
C LEU A 51 -13.96 7.52 5.46
N ASN A 52 -13.69 8.83 5.28
CA ASN A 52 -14.19 9.88 6.17
C ASN A 52 -15.71 10.06 6.10
N LEU A 53 -16.33 9.89 4.92
CA LEU A 53 -17.78 9.86 4.80
C LEU A 53 -18.38 8.66 5.53
N LEU A 54 -17.77 7.48 5.38
CA LEU A 54 -18.19 6.25 6.05
C LEU A 54 -18.01 6.33 7.58
N LYS A 55 -16.99 7.05 8.06
CA LYS A 55 -16.74 7.34 9.48
C LYS A 55 -17.88 8.11 10.16
N LEU A 56 -18.65 8.91 9.42
CA LEU A 56 -19.85 9.58 9.98
C LEU A 56 -20.89 8.56 10.46
N GLY A 57 -20.88 7.33 9.91
CA GLY A 57 -21.76 6.25 10.32
C GLY A 57 -21.28 5.48 11.56
N PHE A 58 -20.11 5.79 12.09
CA PHE A 58 -19.55 5.09 13.24
C PHE A 58 -20.37 5.41 14.50
N GLY A 59 -20.61 4.38 15.33
CA GLY A 59 -21.10 4.54 16.70
C GLY A 59 -19.98 4.46 17.71
N ASP A 60 -20.31 4.27 18.99
CA ASP A 60 -19.34 4.07 20.07
C ASP A 60 -18.43 2.85 19.83
N CYS A 61 -18.99 1.81 19.18
CA CYS A 61 -18.23 0.69 18.65
C CYS A 61 -18.04 0.83 17.12
N HIS A 62 -16.79 0.88 16.67
CA HIS A 62 -16.47 1.13 15.27
C HIS A 62 -15.42 0.15 14.70
N PRO A 63 -15.28 0.02 13.37
CA PRO A 63 -14.26 -0.84 12.77
C PRO A 63 -12.83 -0.43 13.16
N SER A 64 -11.95 -1.41 13.34
CA SER A 64 -10.53 -1.20 13.68
C SER A 64 -9.77 -0.43 12.61
N VAL A 65 -8.60 0.11 12.95
CA VAL A 65 -7.69 0.77 11.98
C VAL A 65 -7.28 -0.21 10.87
N SER A 66 -7.15 -1.50 11.17
CA SER A 66 -6.83 -2.53 10.19
C SER A 66 -7.94 -2.73 9.16
N ASP A 67 -9.22 -2.70 9.57
CA ASP A 67 -10.36 -2.75 8.64
C ASP A 67 -10.43 -1.48 7.78
N GLN A 68 -10.13 -0.32 8.36
CA GLN A 68 -10.07 0.96 7.63
C GLN A 68 -8.97 0.93 6.58
N ASN A 69 -7.77 0.47 6.92
CA ASN A 69 -6.67 0.34 5.97
C ASN A 69 -7.00 -0.67 4.87
N SER A 70 -7.68 -1.77 5.22
CA SER A 70 -8.14 -2.77 4.25
C SER A 70 -9.15 -2.17 3.27
N PHE A 71 -10.13 -1.41 3.76
CA PHE A 71 -11.05 -0.64 2.90
C PHE A 71 -10.28 0.33 1.99
N THR A 72 -9.39 1.13 2.55
CA THR A 72 -8.62 2.12 1.79
C THR A 72 -7.82 1.45 0.68
N SER A 73 -7.17 0.31 0.95
CA SER A 73 -6.45 -0.47 -0.05
C SER A 73 -7.35 -1.13 -1.10
N GLU A 74 -8.48 -1.72 -0.70
CA GLU A 74 -9.44 -2.33 -1.64
C GLU A 74 -10.12 -1.29 -2.53
N PHE A 75 -10.46 -0.13 -1.98
CA PHE A 75 -11.05 0.99 -2.71
C PHE A 75 -10.03 1.66 -3.65
N ALA A 76 -8.81 1.87 -3.17
CA ALA A 76 -7.68 2.32 -3.98
C ALA A 76 -7.40 1.39 -5.17
N ALA A 77 -7.44 0.07 -4.94
CA ALA A 77 -7.16 -0.93 -5.96
C ALA A 77 -8.27 -1.07 -7.01
N ALA A 78 -9.47 -0.53 -6.74
CA ALA A 78 -10.55 -0.50 -7.72
C ALA A 78 -10.24 0.45 -8.89
N ASP A 79 -9.30 1.41 -8.74
CA ASP A 79 -8.82 2.30 -9.81
C ASP A 79 -9.95 3.00 -10.60
N GLY A 80 -11.03 3.41 -9.91
CA GLY A 80 -12.19 4.05 -10.53
C GLY A 80 -13.20 3.09 -11.19
N ASP A 81 -13.02 1.78 -11.05
CA ASP A 81 -14.04 0.79 -11.42
C ASP A 81 -15.23 0.86 -10.44
N ALA A 82 -16.35 1.38 -10.94
CA ALA A 82 -17.54 1.61 -10.12
C ALA A 82 -18.08 0.33 -9.46
N ALA A 83 -17.94 -0.84 -10.09
CA ALA A 83 -18.45 -2.08 -9.52
C ALA A 83 -17.58 -2.57 -8.36
N ALA A 84 -16.25 -2.48 -8.50
CA ALA A 84 -15.29 -2.82 -7.47
C ALA A 84 -15.33 -1.82 -6.30
N GLU A 85 -15.48 -0.52 -6.58
CA GLU A 85 -15.66 0.51 -5.56
C GLU A 85 -16.94 0.28 -4.73
N GLU A 86 -18.07 0.01 -5.38
CA GLU A 86 -19.34 -0.29 -4.71
C GLU A 86 -19.23 -1.59 -3.89
N ALA A 87 -18.51 -2.60 -4.37
CA ALA A 87 -18.24 -3.82 -3.61
C ALA A 87 -17.43 -3.53 -2.34
N ALA A 88 -16.35 -2.72 -2.44
CA ALA A 88 -15.55 -2.31 -1.30
C ALA A 88 -16.36 -1.49 -0.28
N ARG A 89 -17.17 -0.53 -0.75
CA ARG A 89 -18.09 0.26 0.09
C ARG A 89 -19.12 -0.63 0.78
N SER A 90 -19.76 -1.54 0.05
CA SER A 90 -20.79 -2.43 0.58
C SER A 90 -20.22 -3.34 1.66
N LYS A 91 -19.06 -3.94 1.41
CA LYS A 91 -18.32 -4.75 2.37
C LYS A 91 -18.00 -3.94 3.63
N PHE A 92 -17.45 -2.74 3.48
CA PHE A 92 -17.09 -1.91 4.64
C PHE A 92 -18.32 -1.39 5.40
N LYS A 93 -19.41 -1.00 4.72
CA LYS A 93 -20.70 -0.65 5.35
C LYS A 93 -21.26 -1.80 6.17
N SER A 94 -21.19 -3.03 5.66
CA SER A 94 -21.58 -4.20 6.43
C SER A 94 -20.77 -4.30 7.73
N ARG A 95 -19.45 -4.10 7.67
CA ARG A 95 -18.59 -4.09 8.86
C ARG A 95 -18.96 -2.99 9.85
N ILE A 96 -19.24 -1.77 9.36
CA ILE A 96 -19.72 -0.67 10.19
C ILE A 96 -21.02 -1.04 10.88
N SER A 97 -21.99 -1.62 10.15
CA SER A 97 -23.28 -2.03 10.75
C SER A 97 -23.11 -3.11 11.81
N THR A 98 -22.20 -4.08 11.59
CA THR A 98 -21.89 -5.12 12.58
C THR A 98 -21.27 -4.53 13.83
N CYS A 99 -20.31 -3.61 13.70
CA CYS A 99 -19.72 -2.95 14.86
C CYS A 99 -20.73 -2.05 15.57
N LYS A 100 -21.55 -1.31 14.82
CA LYS A 100 -22.58 -0.42 15.37
C LYS A 100 -23.68 -1.16 16.11
N ALA A 101 -23.98 -2.40 15.73
CA ALA A 101 -24.95 -3.24 16.43
C ALA A 101 -24.48 -3.69 17.82
N ILE A 102 -23.20 -3.49 18.15
CA ILE A 102 -22.62 -3.81 19.45
C ILE A 102 -22.76 -2.58 20.35
N ASP A 103 -23.68 -2.64 21.31
CA ASP A 103 -23.91 -1.60 22.32
C ASP A 103 -23.08 -1.79 23.60
N ASP A 104 -22.39 -2.93 23.76
CA ASP A 104 -21.56 -3.23 24.92
C ASP A 104 -20.06 -3.05 24.65
N LYS A 105 -19.39 -2.29 25.50
CA LYS A 105 -17.96 -2.00 25.41
C LYS A 105 -17.07 -3.24 25.48
N THR A 106 -17.47 -4.22 26.28
CA THR A 106 -16.73 -5.48 26.46
C THR A 106 -16.88 -6.35 25.21
N ALA A 107 -18.09 -6.42 24.65
CA ALA A 107 -18.37 -7.12 23.41
C ALA A 107 -17.68 -6.48 22.19
N CYS A 108 -17.50 -5.15 22.20
CA CYS A 108 -16.80 -4.44 21.15
C CYS A 108 -15.28 -4.74 21.16
N ALA A 109 -14.69 -4.89 22.34
CA ALA A 109 -13.25 -5.07 22.53
C ALA A 109 -12.73 -6.49 22.20
N VAL A 110 -13.63 -7.48 22.04
CA VAL A 110 -13.26 -8.88 21.76
C VAL A 110 -13.24 -9.24 20.27
N GLY A 111 -13.49 -8.27 19.38
CA GLY A 111 -13.58 -8.49 17.93
C GLY A 111 -12.65 -7.61 17.08
N THR A 112 -13.01 -7.48 15.81
CA THR A 112 -12.37 -6.56 14.85
C THR A 112 -12.87 -5.12 14.97
N CYS A 113 -13.77 -4.87 15.93
CA CYS A 113 -14.26 -3.54 16.25
C CYS A 113 -13.46 -2.99 17.42
N SER A 114 -13.52 -1.67 17.61
CA SER A 114 -12.83 -0.97 18.68
C SER A 114 -13.79 0.05 19.26
N TRP A 115 -13.89 0.04 20.59
CA TRP A 115 -14.67 1.03 21.32
C TRP A 115 -13.84 2.31 21.45
N LYS A 116 -14.46 3.47 21.22
CA LYS A 116 -13.80 4.76 21.38
C LYS A 116 -14.54 5.68 22.32
#